data_AF-A0A6A1W2T5-F1
#
_entry.id   AF-A0A6A1W2T5-F1
#
_cell.length_a   1.000
_cell.length_b   1.000
_cell.length_c   1.000
_cell.angle_alpha   90.00
_cell.angle_beta   90.00
_cell.angle_gamma   90.00
#
_symmetry.space_group_name_H-M   'P 1'
#
loop_
_entity.id
_entity.type
_entity.pdbx_description
1 polymer ?
#
loop_
_entity_poly.entity_id
_entity_poly.type
_entity_poly.pdbx_seq_one_letter_code
_entity_poly.pdbx_strand_id
1 'polypeptide(L)'
;MQVWPLMALTNRHRSWDFNAVGVLLQEAKSNPPPDSLTGITQLIPKAWFRCIADRINARCNTRLTAVDIRGRYRRLEHEYRKFTALITIEGFFWNKEEGVVLAVESK
;
A
#
# COMPACT_ATOMS: atom_id res chain seq x y z
N MET A 1 -8.50 -26.61 -3.06
CA MET A 1 -8.30 -25.18 -3.44
C MET A 1 -8.99 -24.29 -2.42
N GLN A 2 -8.23 -23.80 -1.43
CA GLN A 2 -8.71 -22.74 -0.53
C GLN A 2 -8.27 -21.39 -1.10
N VAL A 3 -9.23 -20.63 -1.62
CA VAL A 3 -9.01 -19.26 -2.09
C VAL A 3 -9.10 -18.36 -0.86
N TRP A 4 -8.00 -17.67 -0.52
CA TRP A 4 -8.01 -16.64 0.50
C TRP A 4 -8.28 -15.29 -0.19
N PRO A 5 -9.48 -14.71 -0.05
CA PRO A 5 -9.71 -13.37 -0.55
C PRO A 5 -8.91 -12.39 0.31
N LEU A 6 -7.87 -11.79 -0.29
CA LEU A 6 -7.04 -10.73 0.29
C LEU A 6 -7.83 -9.47 0.74
N MET A 7 -9.15 -9.46 0.57
CA MET A 7 -10.03 -8.31 0.81
C MET A 7 -10.59 -8.21 2.24
N ALA A 8 -10.40 -9.19 3.12
CA ALA A 8 -10.97 -9.18 4.47
C ALA A 8 -10.16 -8.41 5.54
N LEU A 9 -9.27 -7.50 5.14
CA LEU A 9 -8.51 -6.64 6.06
C LEU A 9 -9.04 -5.19 6.11
N THR A 10 -10.31 -4.90 5.82
CA THR A 10 -10.85 -3.53 5.97
C THR A 10 -11.27 -3.25 7.43
N ASN A 11 -10.28 -3.12 8.31
CA ASN A 11 -10.48 -2.66 9.69
C ASN A 11 -10.86 -1.16 9.73
N ARG A 12 -12.16 -0.90 9.90
CA ARG A 12 -12.89 0.20 10.61
C ARG A 12 -12.21 1.54 10.97
N HIS A 13 -11.47 2.18 10.06
CA HIS A 13 -11.24 3.63 10.12
C HIS A 13 -11.19 4.19 8.69
N ARG A 14 -12.13 5.09 8.35
CA ARG A 14 -12.33 5.76 7.04
C ARG A 14 -11.78 4.95 5.86
N SER A 15 -12.63 4.14 5.21
CA SER A 15 -12.28 3.54 3.92
C SER A 15 -11.88 4.66 2.97
N TRP A 16 -10.59 4.74 2.62
CA TRP A 16 -10.16 5.62 1.55
C TRP A 16 -10.77 5.10 0.27
N ASP A 17 -11.34 6.01 -0.52
CA ASP A 17 -11.74 5.73 -1.88
C ASP A 17 -10.53 5.17 -2.67
N PHE A 18 -10.77 4.19 -3.54
CA PHE A 18 -9.78 3.63 -4.44
C PHE A 18 -9.05 4.71 -5.24
N ASN A 19 -9.76 5.79 -5.58
CA ASN A 19 -9.17 6.93 -6.28
C ASN A 19 -8.08 7.63 -5.45
N ALA A 20 -8.34 7.88 -4.16
CA ALA A 20 -7.35 8.49 -3.26
C ALA A 20 -6.13 7.58 -3.02
N VAL A 21 -6.35 6.26 -2.95
CA VAL A 21 -5.25 5.27 -2.86
C VAL A 21 -4.43 5.24 -4.15
N GLY A 22 -5.09 5.29 -5.32
CA GLY A 22 -4.42 5.35 -6.62
C GLY A 22 -3.52 6.57 -6.75
N VAL A 23 -4.04 7.76 -6.40
CA VAL A 23 -3.26 9.01 -6.41
C VAL A 23 -2.11 8.95 -5.42
N LEU A 24 -2.31 8.41 -4.20
CA LEU A 24 -1.22 8.20 -3.24
C LEU A 24 -0.08 7.35 -3.84
N LEU A 25 -0.42 6.21 -4.45
CA LEU A 25 0.57 5.32 -5.05
C LEU A 25 1.27 5.96 -6.25
N GLN A 26 0.54 6.72 -7.07
CA GLN A 26 1.11 7.45 -8.20
C GLN A 26 2.10 8.50 -7.73
N GLU A 27 1.71 9.36 -6.78
CA GLU A 27 2.57 10.43 -6.28
C GLU A 27 3.79 9.85 -5.54
N ALA A 28 3.62 8.76 -4.79
CA ALA A 28 4.73 8.08 -4.12
C ALA A 28 5.72 7.43 -5.10
N LYS A 29 5.27 7.00 -6.30
CA LYS A 29 6.16 6.50 -7.36
C LYS A 29 6.88 7.62 -8.09
N SER A 30 6.19 8.71 -8.41
CA SER A 30 6.76 9.85 -9.14
C SER A 30 7.70 10.70 -8.27
N ASN A 31 7.46 10.74 -6.97
CA ASN A 31 8.28 11.46 -6.00
C ASN A 31 8.54 10.54 -4.79
N PRO A 32 9.49 9.60 -4.89
CA PRO A 32 9.80 8.70 -3.79
C PRO A 32 10.25 9.49 -2.55
N PRO A 33 9.97 8.98 -1.34
CA PRO A 33 10.43 9.65 -0.13
C PRO A 33 11.98 9.69 -0.13
N PRO A 34 12.59 10.79 0.32
CA PRO A 34 14.04 10.85 0.50
C PRO A 34 14.43 9.76 1.51
N ASP A 35 15.38 8.91 1.12
CA ASP A 35 15.93 7.76 1.85
C ASP A 35 15.14 6.43 1.84
N SER A 36 14.50 6.07 0.72
CA SER A 36 13.96 4.71 0.51
C SER A 36 15.03 3.61 0.33
N LEU A 37 16.33 3.92 0.42
CA LEU A 37 17.44 3.04 -0.02
C LEU A 37 18.28 2.37 1.10
N THR A 38 18.04 2.63 2.39
CA THR A 38 18.97 2.17 3.44
C THR A 38 18.40 1.18 4.45
N GLY A 39 17.22 0.61 4.22
CA GLY A 39 16.70 -0.50 5.05
C GLY A 39 16.31 -0.12 6.49
N ILE A 40 16.53 1.13 6.90
CA ILE A 40 15.99 1.69 8.14
C ILE A 40 14.78 2.53 7.76
N THR A 41 13.63 2.22 8.33
CA THR A 41 12.38 3.02 8.25
C THR A 41 12.53 4.35 9.01
N GLN A 42 13.67 5.04 8.84
CA GLN A 42 13.96 6.32 9.43
C GLN A 42 13.19 7.40 8.69
N LEU A 43 12.19 7.94 9.42
CA LEU A 43 11.51 9.21 9.23
C LEU A 43 11.43 9.75 7.79
N ILE A 44 10.53 9.17 6.99
CA ILE A 44 9.96 9.90 5.85
C ILE A 44 9.49 11.29 6.36
N PRO A 45 9.98 12.40 5.77
CA PRO A 45 9.69 13.73 6.29
C PRO A 45 8.20 14.03 6.31
N LYS A 46 7.71 14.67 7.37
CA LYS A 46 6.32 15.13 7.46
C LYS A 46 5.93 16.03 6.28
N ALA A 47 6.89 16.81 5.77
CA ALA A 47 6.71 17.67 4.60
C ALA A 47 6.34 16.89 3.32
N TRP A 48 6.93 15.70 3.14
CA TRP A 48 6.61 14.83 2.01
C TRP A 48 5.16 14.34 2.09
N PHE A 49 4.74 13.84 3.26
CA PHE A 49 3.35 13.43 3.48
C PHE A 49 2.35 14.59 3.31
N ARG A 50 2.73 15.80 3.72
CA ARG A 50 1.91 17.00 3.50
C ARG A 50 1.75 17.31 2.01
N CYS A 51 2.84 17.29 1.24
CA CYS A 51 2.78 17.52 -0.20
C CYS A 51 1.83 16.53 -0.91
N ILE A 52 1.87 15.26 -0.52
CA ILE A 52 0.94 14.26 -1.05
C ILE A 52 -0.49 14.51 -0.60
N ALA A 53 -0.71 14.88 0.68
CA ALA A 53 -2.03 15.26 1.18
C ALA A 53 -2.65 16.37 0.32
N ASP A 54 -1.89 17.43 0.06
CA ASP A 54 -2.33 18.59 -0.72
C ASP A 54 -2.75 18.18 -2.14
N ARG A 55 -1.99 17.29 -2.78
CA ARG A 55 -2.29 16.78 -4.12
C ARG A 55 -3.54 15.91 -4.15
N ILE A 56 -3.72 15.03 -3.17
CA ILE A 56 -4.93 14.18 -3.08
C ILE A 56 -6.14 15.04 -2.74
N ASN A 57 -6.00 16.01 -1.84
CA ASN A 57 -7.07 16.95 -1.50
C ASN A 57 -7.52 17.74 -2.73
N ALA A 58 -6.57 18.22 -3.55
CA ALA A 58 -6.86 18.95 -4.78
C ALA A 58 -7.54 18.09 -5.86
N ARG A 59 -7.12 16.83 -6.03
CA ARG A 59 -7.65 15.95 -7.09
C ARG A 59 -8.94 15.21 -6.71
N CYS A 60 -9.09 14.85 -5.45
CA CYS A 60 -10.18 14.00 -4.97
C CYS A 60 -11.21 14.77 -4.11
N ASN A 61 -11.07 16.09 -3.97
CA ASN A 61 -11.93 16.93 -3.13
C ASN A 61 -12.02 16.40 -1.67
N THR A 62 -10.87 16.03 -1.11
CA THR A 62 -10.77 15.46 0.25
C THR A 62 -10.16 16.44 1.25
N ARG A 63 -10.17 16.08 2.54
CA ARG A 63 -9.56 16.85 3.64
C ARG A 63 -8.63 15.97 4.47
N LEU A 64 -7.68 15.34 3.79
CA LEU A 64 -6.67 14.48 4.38
C LEU A 64 -5.54 15.32 4.97
N THR A 65 -5.00 14.84 6.09
CA THR A 65 -3.83 15.40 6.75
C THR A 65 -2.59 14.59 6.42
N ALA A 66 -1.41 15.16 6.67
CA ALA A 66 -0.14 14.42 6.58
C ALA A 66 -0.11 13.17 7.50
N VAL A 67 -0.86 13.18 8.61
CA VAL A 67 -0.96 12.03 9.52
C VAL A 67 -1.78 10.90 8.88
N ASP A 68 -2.90 11.24 8.22
CA ASP A 68 -3.72 10.27 7.50
C ASP A 68 -2.93 9.59 6.38
N ILE A 69 -2.20 10.38 5.60
CA ILE A 69 -1.34 9.88 4.51
C ILE A 69 -0.24 8.97 5.07
N ARG A 70 0.44 9.39 6.15
CA ARG A 70 1.48 8.58 6.79
C ARG A 70 0.95 7.25 7.28
N GLY A 71 -0.22 7.25 7.94
CA GLY A 71 -0.87 6.03 8.42
C GLY A 71 -1.19 5.08 7.27
N ARG A 72 -1.77 5.61 6.18
CA ARG A 72 -2.13 4.82 5.01
C ARG A 72 -0.91 4.29 4.26
N TYR A 73 0.11 5.13 4.06
CA TYR A 73 1.37 4.74 3.42
C TYR A 73 2.05 3.58 4.16
N ARG A 74 2.19 3.69 5.49
CA ARG A 74 2.79 2.61 6.31
C ARG A 74 2.01 1.31 6.23
N ARG A 75 0.68 1.42 6.18
CA ARG A 75 -0.19 0.25 6.05
C ARG A 75 0.00 -0.44 4.70
N LEU A 76 0.03 0.33 3.60
CA LEU A 76 0.30 -0.19 2.26
C LEU A 76 1.69 -0.81 2.15
N GLU A 77 2.70 -0.17 2.75
CA GLU A 77 4.06 -0.71 2.81
C GLU A 77 4.09 -2.06 3.55
N HIS A 78 3.39 -2.17 4.69
CA HIS A 78 3.29 -3.41 5.44
C HIS A 78 2.54 -4.52 4.68
N GLU A 79 1.42 -4.17 4.04
CA GLU A 79 0.65 -5.10 3.19
C GLU A 79 1.50 -5.59 2.01
N TYR A 80 2.26 -4.70 1.36
CA TYR A 80 3.20 -5.04 0.30
C TYR A 80 4.30 -5.99 0.80
N ARG A 81 4.97 -5.67 1.92
CA ARG A 81 6.02 -6.53 2.50
C ARG A 81 5.49 -7.93 2.83
N LYS A 82 4.29 -8.02 3.41
CA LYS A 82 3.63 -9.31 3.67
C LYS A 82 3.36 -10.09 2.40
N PHE A 83 2.83 -9.42 1.37
CA PHE A 83 2.57 -10.03 0.08
C PHE A 83 3.85 -10.51 -0.59
N THR A 84 4.92 -9.69 -0.60
CA THR A 84 6.23 -10.07 -1.12
C THR A 84 6.81 -11.27 -0.38
N ALA A 85 6.72 -11.31 0.96
CA ALA A 85 7.14 -12.46 1.74
C ALA A 85 6.33 -13.71 1.40
N LEU A 86 5.02 -13.58 1.19
CA LEU A 86 4.16 -14.71 0.83
C LEU A 86 4.56 -15.33 -0.52
N ILE A 87 4.75 -14.52 -1.55
CA ILE A 87 5.13 -15.02 -2.89
C ILE A 87 6.58 -15.52 -2.98
N THR A 88 7.40 -15.30 -1.95
CA THR A 88 8.74 -15.89 -1.84
C THR A 88 8.72 -17.29 -1.21
N ILE A 89 7.61 -17.69 -0.59
CA ILE A 89 7.45 -19.03 -0.01
C ILE A 89 7.12 -20.01 -1.16
N GLU A 90 7.80 -21.16 -1.17
CA GLU A 90 7.53 -22.22 -2.12
C GLU A 90 6.06 -22.67 -2.04
N GLY A 91 5.45 -22.87 -3.21
CA GLY A 91 4.03 -23.22 -3.33
C GLY A 91 3.07 -22.03 -3.39
N PHE A 92 3.55 -20.79 -3.22
CA PHE A 92 2.75 -19.58 -3.48
C PHE A 92 3.21 -18.88 -4.76
N PHE A 93 2.25 -18.49 -5.61
CA PHE A 93 2.55 -17.73 -6.81
C PHE A 93 1.44 -16.74 -7.14
N TRP A 94 1.83 -15.65 -7.81
CA TRP A 94 0.91 -14.62 -8.26
C TRP A 94 0.28 -15.00 -9.59
N ASN A 95 -1.04 -15.20 -9.62
CA ASN A 95 -1.80 -15.31 -10.85
C ASN A 95 -2.14 -13.91 -11.38
N LYS A 96 -1.48 -13.49 -12.45
CA LYS A 96 -1.70 -12.16 -13.08
C LYS A 96 -3.06 -12.05 -13.76
N GLU A 97 -3.61 -13.14 -14.27
CA GLU A 97 -4.86 -13.17 -15.03
C GLU A 97 -6.05 -12.99 -14.09
N GLU A 98 -6.01 -13.65 -12.93
CA GLU A 98 -7.07 -13.60 -11.92
C GLU A 98 -6.83 -12.54 -10.84
N GLY A 99 -5.61 -11.97 -10.76
CA GLY A 99 -5.25 -10.97 -9.76
C GLY A 99 -5.28 -11.52 -8.33
N VAL A 100 -4.94 -12.81 -8.14
CA VAL A 100 -4.95 -13.50 -6.84
C VAL A 100 -3.64 -14.25 -6.59
N VAL A 101 -3.35 -14.50 -5.31
CA VAL A 101 -2.29 -15.44 -4.92
C VAL A 101 -2.87 -16.84 -4.92
N LEU A 102 -2.24 -17.75 -5.66
CA LEU A 102 -2.56 -19.16 -5.62
C LEU A 102 -1.58 -19.89 -4.71
N ALA A 103 -2.11 -20.83 -3.94
CA ALA A 103 -1.34 -21.79 -3.17
C ALA A 103 -1.51 -23.17 -3.83
N VAL A 104 -0.43 -23.79 -4.26
CA VAL A 104 -0.42 -25.20 -4.62
C VAL A 104 -0.08 -26.00 -3.36
N GLU A 105 -0.91 -26.99 -3.04
CA GLU A 105 -0.60 -27.95 -1.98
C GLU A 105 0.69 -28.69 -2.39
N SER A 106 1.75 -28.52 -1.59
CA SER A 106 2.93 -29.37 -1.67
C SER A 106 2.50 -30.81 -1.37
N LYS A 107 2.81 -31.73 -2.28
CA LYS A 107 2.59 -33.17 -2.09
C LYS A 107 3.38 -33.71 -0.89
#